data_AF-A0A919XLT5-F1
#
_entry.id   AF-A0A919XLT5-F1
#
_cell.length_a   1.000
_cell.length_b   1.000
_cell.length_c   1.000
_cell.angle_alpha   90.00
_cell.angle_beta   90.00
_cell.angle_gamma   90.00
#
_symmetry.space_group_name_H-M   'P 1'
#
loop_
_entity.id
_entity.type
_entity.pdbx_description
1 polymer ?
#
loop_
_entity_poly.entity_id
_entity_poly.type
_entity_poly.pdbx_seq_one_letter_code
_entity_poly.pdbx_strand_id
1 'polypeptide(L)' 'MSQDISIWTLKKMPLQQVIQYIERNSTPDYRARMAKISKMDYERLPAAQAQDKLAAAISNMSEEEYTDYLLELVDE' A
#
# COMPACT_ATOMS: atom_id res chain seq x y z
N MET A 1 17.94 -11.82 -2.02
CA MET A 1 18.40 -10.52 -1.50
C MET A 1 17.22 -9.57 -1.64
N SER A 2 16.27 -9.64 -0.71
CA SER A 2 15.21 -8.62 -0.61
C SER A 2 15.93 -7.34 -0.19
N GLN A 3 15.82 -6.29 -1.00
CA GLN A 3 16.35 -5.00 -0.59
C GLN A 3 15.39 -4.45 0.47
N ASP A 4 15.75 -4.62 1.74
CA ASP A 4 15.05 -4.05 2.90
C ASP A 4 15.00 -2.53 2.76
N ILE A 5 13.99 -2.03 2.05
CA ILE A 5 13.67 -0.62 2.04
C ILE A 5 13.15 -0.30 3.43
N SER A 6 13.86 0.56 4.16
CA SER A 6 13.42 0.94 5.50
C SER A 6 12.09 1.71 5.42
N ILE A 7 11.23 1.56 6.42
CA ILE A 7 9.98 2.33 6.55
C ILE A 7 10.22 3.84 6.46
N TRP A 8 11.36 4.32 6.99
CA TRP A 8 11.79 5.71 6.86
C TRP A 8 12.01 6.15 5.40
N THR A 9 12.44 5.25 4.53
CA THR A 9 12.57 5.50 3.09
C THR A 9 11.19 5.55 2.45
N LEU A 10 10.28 4.63 2.80
CA LEU A 10 8.89 4.66 2.33
C LEU A 10 8.16 5.93 2.75
N LYS A 11 8.31 6.38 4.00
CA LYS A 11 7.72 7.63 4.49
C LYS A 11 8.25 8.88 3.78
N LYS A 12 9.52 8.86 3.34
CA LYS A 12 10.13 9.99 2.60
C LYS A 12 9.87 9.95 1.11
N MET A 13 9.39 8.83 0.58
CA MET A 13 9.08 8.68 -0.84
C MET A 13 7.76 9.39 -1.19
N PRO A 14 7.63 9.87 -2.44
CA PRO A 14 6.35 10.35 -2.94
C PRO A 14 5.29 9.25 -2.84
N LEU A 15 4.06 9.61 -2.49
CA LEU A 15 2.94 8.67 -2.35
C LEU A 15 2.79 7.73 -3.57
N GLN A 16 2.98 8.25 -4.79
CA GLN A 16 2.94 7.42 -6.00
C GLN A 16 4.02 6.33 -6.04
N GLN A 17 5.24 6.62 -5.57
CA GLN A 17 6.30 5.61 -5.50
C GLN A 17 6.00 4.57 -4.42
N VAL A 18 5.44 4.99 -3.29
CA VAL A 18 5.02 4.07 -2.24
C VAL A 18 3.92 3.14 -2.72
N ILE A 19 2.91 3.65 -3.44
CA ILE A 19 1.85 2.84 -4.03
C ILE A 19 2.43 1.82 -5.02
N GLN A 20 3.35 2.22 -5.90
CA GLN A 20 4.00 1.28 -6.81
C GLN A 20 4.84 0.22 -6.07
N TYR A 21 5.48 0.60 -4.97
CA TYR A 21 6.23 -0.32 -4.13
C TYR A 21 5.29 -1.33 -3.44
N ILE A 22 4.20 -0.86 -2.85
CA ILE A 22 3.15 -1.70 -2.26
C ILE A 22 2.64 -2.66 -3.34
N GLU A 23 2.29 -2.20 -4.54
CA GLU A 23 1.77 -3.08 -5.59
C GLU A 23 2.73 -4.19 -6.04
N ARG A 24 4.04 -3.93 -5.99
CA ARG A 24 5.07 -4.88 -6.38
C ARG A 24 5.48 -5.85 -5.28
N ASN A 25 5.42 -5.41 -4.02
CA ASN A 25 5.93 -6.17 -2.88
C ASN A 25 4.82 -6.73 -1.98
N SER A 26 3.56 -6.36 -2.19
CA SER A 26 2.43 -6.86 -1.39
C SER A 26 1.48 -7.75 -2.17
N THR A 27 0.72 -8.55 -1.43
CA THR A 27 -0.35 -9.37 -1.99
C THR A 27 -1.58 -8.53 -2.36
N PRO A 28 -2.43 -8.99 -3.30
CA PRO A 28 -3.71 -8.33 -3.60
C PRO A 28 -4.63 -8.23 -2.38
N ASP A 29 -4.53 -9.19 -1.45
CA ASP A 29 -5.28 -9.19 -0.19
C ASP A 29 -4.86 -8.01 0.71
N TYR A 30 -3.56 -7.85 0.91
CA TYR A 30 -2.99 -6.75 1.67
C TYR A 30 -3.40 -5.38 1.11
N ARG A 31 -3.35 -5.23 -0.23
CA ARG A 31 -3.81 -4.01 -0.91
C ARG A 31 -5.30 -3.73 -0.72
N ALA A 32 -6.13 -4.78 -0.75
CA ALA A 32 -7.56 -4.65 -0.50
C ALA A 32 -7.83 -4.21 0.96
N ARG A 33 -7.09 -4.76 1.93
CA ARG A 33 -7.14 -4.34 3.35
C ARG A 33 -6.78 -2.86 3.50
N MET A 34 -5.64 -2.43 2.94
CA MET A 34 -5.22 -1.02 2.95
C MET A 34 -6.26 -0.09 2.30
N ALA A 35 -6.81 -0.51 1.16
CA ALA A 35 -7.83 0.25 0.42
C ALA A 35 -9.22 0.21 1.07
N LYS A 36 -9.40 -0.52 2.18
CA LYS A 36 -10.68 -0.74 2.88
C LYS A 36 -11.78 -1.24 1.94
N ILE A 37 -11.44 -2.12 0.99
CA ILE A 37 -12.39 -2.77 0.09
C ILE A 37 -12.22 -4.28 0.11
N SER A 38 -13.22 -5.01 -0.40
CA SER A 38 -13.12 -6.47 -0.54
C SER A 38 -12.06 -6.83 -1.58
N LYS A 39 -11.32 -7.94 -1.35
CA LYS A 39 -10.37 -8.49 -2.32
C LYS A 39 -11.01 -8.72 -3.69
N MET A 40 -12.24 -9.24 -3.73
CA MET A 40 -12.98 -9.46 -5.00
C MET A 40 -13.21 -8.15 -5.76
N ASP A 41 -13.52 -7.06 -5.05
CA ASP A 41 -13.72 -5.77 -5.68
C ASP A 41 -12.38 -5.19 -6.12
N TYR A 42 -11.32 -5.33 -5.31
CA TYR A 42 -9.97 -4.90 -5.66
C TYR A 42 -9.46 -5.58 -6.95
N GLU A 43 -9.64 -6.91 -7.07
CA GLU A 43 -9.23 -7.67 -8.26
C GLU A 43 -10.06 -7.36 -9.50
N ARG A 44 -11.29 -6.87 -9.32
CA ARG A 44 -12.15 -6.40 -10.42
C ARG A 44 -11.83 -4.99 -10.88
N LEU A 45 -11.10 -4.21 -10.08
CA LEU A 45 -10.76 -2.84 -10.42
C LEU A 45 -9.61 -2.82 -11.44
N PRO A 46 -9.68 -1.90 -12.43
CA PRO A 46 -8.53 -1.57 -13.25
C PRO A 46 -7.39 -1.04 -12.37
N ALA A 47 -6.14 -1.35 -12.72
CA ALA A 47 -4.95 -0.95 -11.96
C ALA A 47 -4.96 0.55 -11.60
N ALA A 48 -5.35 1.43 -12.53
CA ALA A 48 -5.47 2.87 -12.27
C ALA A 48 -6.48 3.20 -11.16
N GLN A 49 -7.67 2.59 -11.18
CA GLN A 49 -8.67 2.82 -10.11
C GLN A 49 -8.25 2.20 -8.77
N ALA A 50 -7.57 1.06 -8.82
CA ALA A 50 -7.04 0.42 -7.61
C ALA A 50 -5.98 1.30 -6.94
N GLN A 51 -5.08 1.90 -7.74
CA GLN A 51 -4.09 2.88 -7.29
C GLN A 51 -4.75 4.14 -6.72
N ASP A 52 -5.75 4.70 -7.39
CA ASP A 52 -6.48 5.87 -6.90
C ASP A 52 -7.19 5.58 -5.57
N LYS A 53 -7.78 4.39 -5.41
CA LYS A 53 -8.40 3.97 -4.14
C LYS A 53 -7.37 3.79 -3.03
N LEU A 54 -6.23 3.18 -3.33
CA LEU A 54 -5.12 3.07 -2.38
C LEU A 54 -4.63 4.46 -1.95
N ALA A 55 -4.41 5.37 -2.91
CA ALA A 55 -4.00 6.74 -2.63
C ALA A 55 -5.00 7.48 -1.75
N ALA A 56 -6.29 7.35 -2.05
CA ALA A 56 -7.37 7.94 -1.28
C ALA A 56 -7.48 7.32 0.12
N ALA A 57 -7.31 6.01 0.23
CA ALA A 57 -7.33 5.31 1.51
C ALA A 57 -6.16 5.75 2.40
N ILE A 58 -4.94 5.75 1.86
CA ILE A 58 -3.73 6.22 2.56
C ILE A 58 -3.89 7.69 2.98
N SER A 59 -4.44 8.55 2.13
CA SER A 59 -4.64 9.97 2.44
C SER A 59 -5.68 10.21 3.54
N ASN A 60 -6.66 9.30 3.69
CA ASN A 60 -7.68 9.35 4.75
C ASN A 60 -7.28 8.54 6.00
N MET A 61 -6.15 7.86 5.96
CA MET A 61 -5.66 7.00 7.03
C MET A 61 -4.84 7.81 8.03
N SER A 62 -4.94 7.47 9.31
CA SER A 62 -4.07 8.06 10.33
C SER A 62 -2.62 7.65 10.11
N GLU A 63 -1.68 8.52 10.49
CA GLU A 63 -0.25 8.21 10.32
C GLU A 63 0.16 6.92 11.04
N GLU A 64 -0.44 6.61 12.20
CA GLU A 64 -0.23 5.35 12.92
C GLU A 64 -0.67 4.15 12.08
N GLU A 65 -1.92 4.13 11.62
CA GLU A 65 -2.46 3.04 10.80
C GLU A 65 -1.65 2.86 9.51
N TYR A 66 -1.22 3.96 8.88
CA TYR A 66 -0.35 3.89 7.71
C TYR A 66 1.04 3.35 8.03
N THR A 67 1.61 3.72 9.18
CA THR A 67 2.92 3.22 9.63
C THR A 67 2.87 1.74 9.94
N ASP A 68 1.79 1.26 10.56
CA ASP A 68 1.56 -0.16 10.85
C ASP A 68 1.49 -0.99 9.57
N TYR A 69 0.80 -0.49 8.55
CA TYR A 69 0.83 -1.13 7.23
C TYR A 69 2.25 -1.17 6.67
N LEU A 70 2.95 -0.03 6.60
CA LEU A 70 4.32 -0.01 6.09
C LEU A 70 5.29 -0.90 6.88
N LEU A 71 5.07 -1.10 8.18
CA LEU A 71 5.79 -2.06 9.02
C LEU A 71 5.53 -3.49 8.56
N GLU A 72 4.25 -3.89 8.42
CA GLU A 72 3.86 -5.22 7.92
C GLU A 72 4.45 -5.51 6.53
N LEU A 73 4.56 -4.48 5.67
CA LEU A 73 5.12 -4.60 4.32
C LEU A 73 6.65 -4.81 4.29
N VAL A 74 7.38 -4.28 5.27
CA VAL A 74 8.85 -4.35 5.32
C VAL A 74 9.34 -5.55 6.15
N ASP A 75 8.49 -6.11 7.01
CA ASP A 75 8.78 -7.30 7.82
C ASP A 75 8.52 -8.63 7.07
N GLU A 76 7.70 -8.63 6.00
CA GLU A 76 7.48 -9.77 5.08
C GLU A 76 8.63 -10.01 4.07
#